data_AF-A0AB37WP31-F1
#
_entry.id   AF-A0AB37WP31-F1
#
_cell.length_a   1.000
_cell.length_b   1.000
_cell.length_c   1.000
_cell.angle_alpha   90.00
_cell.angle_beta   90.00
_cell.angle_gamma   90.00
#
_symmetry.space_group_name_H-M   'P 1'
#
loop_
_entity.id
_entity.type
_entity.pdbx_description
1 polymer ?
#
loop_
_entity_poly.entity_id
_entity_poly.type
_entity_poly.pdbx_seq_one_letter_code
_entity_poly.pdbx_strand_id
1 'polypeptide(L)'
;MTLSNGIVVLPAPAPTQTYVTISALEAGQLTLPEKLFVTDADPERRATVPSLSFLIRHGSSNLVFDLGLKRDFAGYREAQQHHIAQRQPTSVSPDVAESLRRGGVDPRQVDTVMLSHVHWDHVGTPSDFTKAQFVVGSGTMHLLANGGGPLYPAEIFNPDELPDDRTSELPPVRKEEGPRAFKNQLAELEWKPLAGFPATIDFYGDGSLYIIDAPGHLFGHINVLARIGPKEWVYLGGDCCHDPRILSGEKGIALYDDGKGGLRSVHADTDAAAATVEKIARFLKQGNVKEEGDGQVQVEVVVAHDKGWAEANKRRFLPGHL
;
A
#
# COMPACT_ATOMS: atom_id res chain seq x y z
N MET A 1 -15.55 -20.97 -18.42
CA MET A 1 -14.45 -21.45 -17.57
C MET A 1 -14.96 -21.44 -16.14
N THR A 2 -14.98 -22.60 -15.50
CA THR A 2 -15.51 -22.81 -14.16
C THR A 2 -14.65 -22.07 -13.14
N LEU A 3 -15.24 -21.08 -12.44
CA LEU A 3 -14.67 -20.47 -11.23
C LEU A 3 -14.30 -21.60 -10.28
N SER A 4 -13.01 -21.88 -10.09
CA SER A 4 -12.58 -22.81 -9.03
C SER A 4 -13.10 -22.24 -7.72
N ASN A 5 -13.86 -23.04 -6.96
CA ASN A 5 -14.45 -22.65 -5.68
C ASN A 5 -13.43 -21.88 -4.82
N GLY A 6 -13.61 -20.55 -4.77
CA GLY A 6 -12.62 -19.55 -4.37
C GLY A 6 -12.38 -19.45 -2.87
N ILE A 7 -12.06 -20.58 -2.24
CA ILE A 7 -11.59 -20.65 -0.87
C ILE A 7 -10.12 -20.22 -0.84
N VAL A 8 -9.81 -19.26 0.00
CA VAL A 8 -8.45 -18.82 0.33
C VAL A 8 -8.02 -19.55 1.60
N VAL A 9 -6.87 -20.22 1.52
CA VAL A 9 -6.28 -20.92 2.68
C VAL A 9 -5.06 -20.14 3.15
N LEU A 10 -5.08 -19.75 4.43
CA LEU A 10 -3.98 -19.12 5.15
C LEU A 10 -3.25 -20.14 6.02
N PRO A 11 -1.94 -19.96 6.29
CA PRO A 11 -1.21 -20.87 7.15
C PRO A 11 -1.81 -20.94 8.55
N ALA A 12 -1.81 -22.12 9.18
CA ALA A 12 -2.13 -22.23 10.60
C ALA A 12 -1.03 -21.52 11.44
N PRO A 13 -1.36 -20.98 12.63
CA PRO A 13 -0.33 -20.42 13.51
C PRO A 13 0.63 -21.52 14.01
N ALA A 14 1.93 -21.20 14.04
CA ALA A 14 2.91 -22.08 14.67
C ALA A 14 2.67 -22.19 16.20
N PRO A 15 3.17 -23.24 16.89
CA PRO A 15 3.05 -23.36 18.34
C PRO A 15 3.62 -22.16 19.12
N THR A 16 4.64 -21.49 18.56
CA THR A 16 5.28 -20.28 19.11
C THR A 16 5.03 -19.06 18.24
N GLN A 17 3.85 -18.97 17.62
CA GLN A 17 3.50 -17.92 16.66
C GLN A 17 3.68 -16.51 17.25
N THR A 18 4.42 -15.66 16.56
CA THR A 18 4.41 -14.22 16.79
C THR A 18 3.19 -13.60 16.10
N TYR A 19 2.54 -12.66 16.79
CA TYR A 19 1.47 -11.83 16.23
C TYR A 19 1.94 -10.39 16.22
N VAL A 20 1.71 -9.67 15.13
CA VAL A 20 2.03 -8.25 15.07
C VAL A 20 0.89 -7.41 15.64
N THR A 21 1.22 -6.24 16.18
CA THR A 21 0.22 -5.22 16.52
C THR A 21 0.24 -4.14 15.45
N ILE A 22 -0.93 -3.73 14.96
CA ILE A 22 -1.05 -2.69 13.93
C ILE A 22 -1.83 -1.51 14.48
N SER A 23 -1.26 -0.31 14.37
CA SER A 23 -1.94 0.95 14.66
C SER A 23 -2.08 1.76 13.39
N ALA A 24 -3.28 2.24 13.07
CA ALA A 24 -3.43 3.23 12.00
C ALA A 24 -2.80 4.56 12.41
N LEU A 25 -2.31 5.30 11.43
CA LEU A 25 -1.70 6.62 11.60
C LEU A 25 -2.48 7.60 10.71
N GLU A 26 -2.84 8.74 11.29
CA GLU A 26 -3.30 9.87 10.49
C GLU A 26 -2.08 10.38 9.69
N ALA A 27 -2.20 10.52 8.37
CA ALA A 27 -1.09 10.90 7.50
C ALA A 27 -1.52 11.84 6.37
N GLY A 28 -2.37 12.79 6.73
CA GLY A 28 -2.97 13.74 5.81
C GLY A 28 -4.21 13.22 5.08
N GLN A 29 -4.78 14.10 4.27
CA GLN A 29 -5.99 13.89 3.48
C GLN A 29 -5.86 14.57 2.12
N LEU A 30 -6.53 14.00 1.13
CA LEU A 30 -6.61 14.52 -0.22
C LEU A 30 -8.02 14.34 -0.79
N THR A 31 -8.35 15.10 -1.83
CA THR A 31 -9.65 15.00 -2.49
C THR A 31 -9.53 14.39 -3.87
N LEU A 32 -10.24 13.28 -4.06
CA LEU A 32 -10.30 12.51 -5.29
C LEU A 32 -11.55 12.90 -6.10
N PRO A 33 -11.42 13.35 -7.36
CA PRO A 33 -12.55 13.44 -8.27
C PRO A 33 -13.03 12.02 -8.65
N GLU A 34 -14.21 11.60 -8.20
CA GLU A 34 -14.65 10.19 -8.28
C GLU A 34 -14.62 9.63 -9.71
N LYS A 35 -14.88 10.47 -10.72
CA LYS A 35 -14.83 10.10 -12.16
C LYS A 35 -13.49 9.56 -12.65
N LEU A 36 -12.40 9.81 -11.93
CA LEU A 36 -11.08 9.28 -12.28
C LEU A 36 -10.82 7.91 -11.65
N PHE A 37 -11.63 7.48 -10.68
CA PHE A 37 -11.35 6.31 -9.86
C PHE A 37 -12.41 5.21 -9.99
N VAL A 38 -13.70 5.56 -10.04
CA VAL A 38 -14.81 4.58 -10.07
C VAL A 38 -15.74 4.75 -11.28
N THR A 39 -16.29 3.64 -11.78
CA THR A 39 -17.31 3.66 -12.85
C THR A 39 -18.60 4.38 -12.41
N ASP A 40 -19.33 4.93 -13.38
CA ASP A 40 -20.64 5.56 -13.16
C ASP A 40 -20.63 6.61 -12.05
N ALA A 41 -19.52 7.34 -11.93
CA ALA A 41 -19.39 8.45 -11.00
C ALA A 41 -20.15 9.67 -11.52
N ASP A 42 -20.72 10.46 -10.61
CA ASP A 42 -21.12 11.83 -10.92
C ASP A 42 -19.86 12.64 -11.32
N PRO A 43 -19.82 13.25 -12.52
CA PRO A 43 -18.64 13.95 -13.03
C PRO A 43 -18.11 15.09 -12.16
N GLU A 44 -18.95 15.66 -11.29
CA GLU A 44 -18.61 16.77 -10.38
C GLU A 44 -18.37 16.29 -8.95
N ARG A 45 -18.63 15.01 -8.67
CA ARG A 45 -18.46 14.45 -7.33
C ARG A 45 -16.98 14.32 -6.99
N ARG A 46 -16.66 14.79 -5.79
CA ARG A 46 -15.32 14.73 -5.20
C ARG A 46 -15.43 14.20 -3.77
N ALA A 47 -14.48 13.37 -3.36
CA ALA A 47 -14.43 12.80 -2.03
C ALA A 47 -13.09 13.13 -1.36
N THR A 48 -13.12 13.79 -0.20
CA THR A 48 -11.94 13.92 0.67
C THR A 48 -11.75 12.62 1.44
N VAL A 49 -10.59 12.00 1.25
CA VAL A 49 -10.21 10.68 1.78
C VAL A 49 -8.91 10.80 2.57
N PRO A 50 -8.65 9.90 3.54
CA PRO A 50 -7.36 9.82 4.19
C PRO A 50 -6.27 9.36 3.21
N SER A 51 -5.01 9.67 3.50
CA SER A 51 -3.92 8.77 3.12
C SER A 51 -3.55 8.00 4.38
N LEU A 52 -3.93 6.72 4.45
CA LEU A 52 -3.69 5.89 5.63
C LEU A 52 -2.26 5.35 5.62
N SER A 53 -1.65 5.37 6.79
CA SER A 53 -0.37 4.72 7.06
C SER A 53 -0.48 3.89 8.33
N PHE A 54 0.43 2.95 8.55
CA PHE A 54 0.30 1.99 9.65
C PHE A 54 1.62 1.77 10.38
N LEU A 55 1.59 1.83 11.71
CA LEU A 55 2.68 1.36 12.56
C LEU A 55 2.43 -0.12 12.87
N ILE A 56 3.36 -0.97 12.46
CA ILE A 56 3.34 -2.42 12.69
C ILE A 56 4.46 -2.77 13.67
N ARG A 57 4.11 -3.42 14.77
CA ARG A 57 5.04 -3.88 15.79
C ARG A 57 5.22 -5.38 15.76
N HIS A 58 6.47 -5.82 15.64
CA HIS A 58 6.89 -7.21 15.73
C HIS A 58 7.93 -7.35 16.85
N GLY A 59 7.50 -7.84 18.01
CA GLY A 59 8.34 -7.83 19.21
C GLY A 59 8.81 -6.42 19.57
N SER A 60 10.11 -6.16 19.49
CA SER A 60 10.70 -4.82 19.70
C SER A 60 10.88 -4.00 18.43
N SER A 61 10.65 -4.59 17.25
CA SER A 61 10.81 -3.93 15.94
C SER A 61 9.60 -3.07 15.61
N ASN A 62 9.84 -1.86 15.11
CA ASN A 62 8.83 -0.95 14.59
C ASN A 62 8.99 -0.81 13.07
N LEU A 63 7.98 -1.26 12.33
CA LEU A 63 7.85 -1.04 10.90
C LEU A 63 6.73 -0.01 10.67
N VAL A 64 6.96 0.94 9.77
CA VAL A 64 5.89 1.84 9.28
C VAL A 64 5.59 1.50 7.83
N PHE A 65 4.33 1.18 7.54
CA PHE A 65 3.83 0.92 6.19
C PHE A 65 3.16 2.17 5.63
N ASP A 66 3.74 2.73 4.58
CA ASP A 66 3.50 4.07 4.01
C ASP A 66 3.75 5.25 4.95
N LEU A 67 3.98 6.43 4.38
CA LEU A 67 4.27 7.68 5.09
C LEU A 67 3.27 8.81 4.80
N GLY A 68 2.23 8.55 4.01
CA GLY A 68 1.19 9.50 3.66
C GLY A 68 1.71 10.75 2.96
N LEU A 69 1.07 11.90 3.25
CA LEU A 69 1.48 13.20 2.73
C LEU A 69 2.69 13.78 3.51
N LYS A 70 3.53 14.55 2.82
CA LYS A 70 4.56 15.41 3.43
C LYS A 70 3.91 16.41 4.37
N ARG A 71 4.61 16.79 5.44
CA ARG A 71 4.12 17.78 6.41
C ARG A 71 3.94 19.19 5.84
N ASP A 72 4.59 19.49 4.73
CA ASP A 72 4.58 20.78 4.09
C ASP A 72 4.58 20.60 2.57
N PHE A 73 3.70 21.32 1.88
CA PHE A 73 3.63 21.30 0.44
C PHE A 73 4.91 21.84 -0.22
N ALA A 74 5.66 22.71 0.45
CA ALA A 74 6.97 23.18 -0.01
C ALA A 74 8.01 22.05 -0.10
N GLY A 75 7.76 20.91 0.56
CA GLY A 75 8.58 19.70 0.43
C GLY A 75 8.33 18.92 -0.86
N TYR A 76 7.30 19.25 -1.63
CA TYR A 76 7.06 18.69 -2.97
C TYR A 76 7.68 19.58 -4.05
N ARG A 77 8.15 18.97 -5.14
CA ARG A 77 8.63 19.73 -6.30
C ARG A 77 7.48 20.32 -7.10
N GLU A 78 7.78 21.32 -7.93
CA GLU A 78 6.79 22.10 -8.68
C GLU A 78 5.79 21.23 -9.47
N ALA A 79 6.27 20.20 -10.18
CA ALA A 79 5.41 19.28 -10.92
C ALA A 79 4.44 18.51 -10.01
N GLN A 80 4.89 18.07 -8.84
CA GLN A 80 4.03 17.43 -7.85
C GLN A 80 3.03 18.43 -7.25
N GLN A 81 3.46 19.66 -6.95
CA GLN A 81 2.55 20.71 -6.46
C GLN A 81 1.43 21.01 -7.47
N HIS A 82 1.75 21.05 -8.77
CA HIS A 82 0.73 21.19 -9.82
C HIS A 82 -0.25 20.02 -9.84
N HIS A 83 0.22 18.78 -9.64
CA HIS A 83 -0.65 17.61 -9.51
C HIS A 83 -1.55 17.71 -8.27
N ILE A 84 -0.99 18.08 -7.13
CA ILE A 84 -1.69 18.26 -5.84
C ILE A 84 -2.76 19.35 -5.91
N ALA A 85 -2.55 20.42 -6.70
CA ALA A 85 -3.55 21.46 -6.91
C ALA A 85 -4.87 20.91 -7.51
N GLN A 86 -4.84 19.77 -8.19
CA GLN A 86 -6.04 19.10 -8.72
C GLN A 86 -6.74 18.22 -7.67
N ARG A 87 -6.19 18.09 -6.46
CA ARG A 87 -6.65 17.20 -5.38
C ARG A 87 -7.19 17.95 -4.16
N GLN A 88 -7.61 19.20 -4.33
CA GLN A 88 -8.10 20.04 -3.24
C GLN A 88 -9.55 19.73 -2.82
N PRO A 89 -9.89 19.93 -1.53
CA PRO A 89 -9.00 20.31 -0.43
C PRO A 89 -8.02 19.20 0.00
N THR A 90 -6.81 19.59 0.41
CA THR A 90 -5.82 18.69 1.03
C THR A 90 -5.50 19.12 2.47
N SER A 91 -5.11 18.16 3.31
CA SER A 91 -4.56 18.40 4.66
C SER A 91 -3.27 17.62 4.84
N VAL A 92 -2.23 18.27 5.34
CA VAL A 92 -0.91 17.66 5.62
C VAL A 92 -0.67 17.39 7.10
N SER A 93 -1.61 17.78 7.97
CA SER A 93 -1.51 17.58 9.41
C SER A 93 -2.66 16.72 9.94
N PRO A 94 -2.37 15.76 10.84
CA PRO A 94 -1.01 15.33 11.18
C PRO A 94 -0.34 14.56 10.01
N ASP A 95 0.98 14.70 9.89
CA ASP A 95 1.81 13.79 9.09
C ASP A 95 2.15 12.53 9.92
N VAL A 96 2.73 11.50 9.29
CA VAL A 96 3.08 10.26 10.02
C VAL A 96 4.00 10.51 11.21
N ALA A 97 5.01 11.37 11.04
CA ALA A 97 5.95 11.66 12.12
C ALA A 97 5.27 12.37 13.31
N GLU A 98 4.32 13.27 13.06
CA GLU A 98 3.48 13.86 14.10
C GLU A 98 2.57 12.81 14.75
N SER A 99 1.91 11.95 13.97
CA SER A 99 1.06 10.87 14.49
C SER A 99 1.81 9.89 15.39
N LEU A 100 3.03 9.50 15.00
CA LEU A 100 3.91 8.68 15.83
C LEU A 100 4.22 9.37 17.17
N ARG A 101 4.63 10.66 17.12
CA ARG A 101 4.97 11.42 18.35
C ARG A 101 3.75 11.58 19.27
N ARG A 102 2.57 11.85 18.73
CA ARG A 102 1.29 11.91 19.48
C ARG A 102 0.98 10.58 20.17
N GLY A 103 1.34 9.47 19.52
CA GLY A 103 1.24 8.12 20.05
C GLY A 103 2.38 7.67 20.97
N GLY A 104 3.32 8.56 21.31
CA GLY A 104 4.45 8.25 22.19
C GLY A 104 5.61 7.50 21.52
N VAL A 105 5.68 7.53 20.19
CA VAL A 105 6.74 6.88 19.40
C VAL A 105 7.60 7.94 18.74
N ASP A 106 8.91 7.90 18.97
CA ASP A 106 9.83 8.78 18.25
C ASP A 106 10.07 8.19 16.85
N PRO A 107 9.87 8.95 15.75
CA PRO A 107 10.16 8.48 14.38
C PRO A 107 11.59 7.92 14.20
N ARG A 108 12.55 8.33 15.04
CA ARG A 108 13.92 7.81 15.04
C ARG A 108 14.06 6.40 15.64
N GLN A 109 12.99 5.86 16.22
CA GLN A 109 12.90 4.48 16.73
C GLN A 109 12.25 3.52 15.73
N VAL A 110 11.87 4.01 14.55
CA VAL A 110 11.39 3.16 13.46
C VAL A 110 12.59 2.45 12.83
N ASP A 111 12.50 1.13 12.75
CA ASP A 111 13.55 0.26 12.20
C ASP A 111 13.40 0.11 10.69
N THR A 112 12.14 0.03 10.21
CA THR A 112 11.81 -0.14 8.79
C THR A 112 10.72 0.83 8.36
N VAL A 113 10.93 1.52 7.24
CA VAL A 113 9.85 2.15 6.48
C VAL A 113 9.63 1.31 5.24
N MET A 114 8.43 0.75 5.09
CA MET A 114 8.04 -0.01 3.92
C MET A 114 7.00 0.80 3.15
N LEU A 115 7.25 1.09 1.88
CA LEU A 115 6.31 1.84 1.06
C LEU A 115 5.57 0.88 0.14
N SER A 116 4.24 0.95 0.13
CA SER A 116 3.40 0.26 -0.84
C SER A 116 3.79 0.68 -2.25
N HIS A 117 4.05 1.98 -2.46
CA HIS A 117 4.60 2.57 -3.67
C HIS A 117 5.03 4.03 -3.41
N VAL A 118 5.48 4.74 -4.45
CA VAL A 118 6.13 6.05 -4.33
C VAL A 118 5.36 7.21 -4.98
N HIS A 119 4.02 7.19 -4.95
CA HIS A 119 3.27 8.42 -5.21
C HIS A 119 3.42 9.41 -4.06
N TRP A 120 3.18 10.69 -4.39
CA TRP A 120 3.40 11.85 -3.52
C TRP A 120 2.65 11.76 -2.17
N ASP A 121 1.53 11.05 -2.14
CA ASP A 121 0.67 10.82 -0.99
C ASP A 121 0.99 9.54 -0.21
N HIS A 122 2.08 8.84 -0.52
CA HIS A 122 2.56 7.67 0.22
C HIS A 122 3.99 7.83 0.76
N VAL A 123 4.78 8.74 0.19
CA VAL A 123 6.21 8.89 0.52
C VAL A 123 6.49 9.76 1.76
N GLY A 124 5.53 10.58 2.18
CA GLY A 124 5.65 11.47 3.35
C GLY A 124 6.98 12.21 3.42
N THR A 125 7.56 12.29 4.61
CA THR A 125 8.84 12.99 4.88
C THR A 125 9.93 12.01 5.33
N PRO A 126 10.64 11.31 4.40
CA PRO A 126 11.62 10.28 4.74
C PRO A 126 12.74 10.74 5.68
N SER A 127 13.09 12.04 5.67
CA SER A 127 14.15 12.61 6.51
C SER A 127 13.86 12.60 8.01
N ASP A 128 12.61 12.41 8.44
CA ASP A 128 12.27 12.22 9.86
C ASP A 128 12.71 10.84 10.39
N PHE A 129 12.90 9.85 9.51
CA PHE A 129 13.21 8.45 9.84
C PHE A 129 14.70 8.17 9.67
N THR A 130 15.50 8.82 10.52
CA THR A 130 16.97 8.88 10.34
C THR A 130 17.70 7.55 10.50
N LYS A 131 17.06 6.53 11.10
CA LYS A 131 17.65 5.19 11.32
C LYS A 131 17.03 4.09 10.47
N ALA A 132 15.80 4.31 10.00
CA ALA A 132 15.04 3.26 9.32
C ALA A 132 15.73 2.79 8.04
N GLN A 133 15.66 1.50 7.77
CA GLN A 133 15.88 0.96 6.42
C GLN A 133 14.59 1.14 5.62
N PHE A 134 14.71 1.56 4.37
CA PHE A 134 13.59 1.72 3.44
C PHE A 134 13.47 0.47 2.57
N VAL A 135 12.28 -0.12 2.57
CA VAL A 135 11.96 -1.31 1.76
C VAL A 135 10.87 -0.94 0.77
N VAL A 136 11.13 -1.17 -0.51
CA VAL A 136 10.19 -0.87 -1.61
C VAL A 136 10.16 -2.02 -2.61
N GLY A 137 9.13 -2.11 -3.45
CA GLY A 137 9.10 -3.12 -4.49
C GLY A 137 10.12 -2.89 -5.60
N SER A 138 10.47 -3.96 -6.32
CA SER A 138 11.39 -3.94 -7.45
C SER A 138 11.01 -2.89 -8.52
N GLY A 139 12.00 -2.14 -9.01
CA GLY A 139 11.85 -1.11 -10.04
C GLY A 139 11.40 0.27 -9.52
N THR A 140 11.21 0.42 -8.21
CA THR A 140 10.83 1.68 -7.56
C THR A 140 11.91 2.77 -7.75
N MET A 141 13.17 2.45 -7.52
CA MET A 141 14.26 3.43 -7.65
C MET A 141 14.47 3.84 -9.11
N HIS A 142 14.26 2.90 -10.05
CA HIS A 142 14.25 3.22 -11.47
C HIS A 142 13.09 4.17 -11.83
N LEU A 143 11.88 3.91 -11.31
CA LEU A 143 10.71 4.76 -11.48
C LEU A 143 10.96 6.18 -10.94
N LEU A 144 11.55 6.31 -9.75
CA LEU A 144 11.86 7.61 -9.16
C LEU A 144 12.81 8.44 -10.04
N ALA A 145 13.74 7.79 -10.74
CA ALA A 145 14.72 8.46 -11.58
C ALA A 145 14.27 8.69 -13.03
N ASN A 146 13.43 7.81 -13.59
CA ASN A 146 13.15 7.78 -15.04
C ASN A 146 11.65 7.87 -15.38
N GLY A 147 10.77 7.84 -14.38
CA GLY A 147 9.33 7.72 -14.59
C GLY A 147 8.89 6.32 -15.02
N GLY A 148 7.58 6.15 -15.13
CA GLY A 148 6.90 4.92 -15.52
C GLY A 148 6.46 4.89 -16.99
N GLY A 149 6.89 5.86 -17.78
CA GLY A 149 6.51 6.04 -19.19
C GLY A 149 5.61 7.27 -19.42
N PRO A 150 4.93 7.37 -20.57
CA PRO A 150 4.22 8.60 -20.97
C PRO A 150 3.10 9.04 -20.02
N LEU A 151 2.53 8.10 -19.27
CA LEU A 151 1.43 8.33 -18.33
C LEU A 151 1.91 8.71 -16.92
N TYR A 152 3.18 8.43 -16.63
CA TYR A 152 3.88 8.66 -15.35
C TYR A 152 5.26 9.22 -15.65
N PRO A 153 5.34 10.47 -16.12
CA PRO A 153 6.59 11.04 -16.60
C PRO A 153 7.56 11.30 -15.44
N ALA A 154 8.87 11.38 -15.70
CA ALA A 154 9.88 11.46 -14.65
C ALA A 154 9.72 12.70 -13.74
N GLU A 155 9.17 13.79 -14.28
CA GLU A 155 9.04 15.08 -13.60
C GLU A 155 8.10 15.03 -12.38
N ILE A 156 7.16 14.08 -12.32
CA ILE A 156 6.27 13.91 -11.16
C ILE A 156 6.88 13.02 -10.07
N PHE A 157 8.11 12.52 -10.27
CA PHE A 157 8.89 11.77 -9.30
C PHE A 157 10.19 12.51 -8.95
N ASN A 158 10.80 12.12 -7.84
CA ASN A 158 12.07 12.69 -7.38
C ASN A 158 13.13 11.58 -7.26
N PRO A 159 14.24 11.62 -8.02
CA PRO A 159 15.30 10.60 -7.94
C PRO A 159 15.94 10.48 -6.55
N ASP A 160 15.85 11.55 -5.76
CA ASP A 160 16.37 11.72 -4.41
C ASP A 160 15.27 11.68 -3.33
N GLU A 161 14.07 11.17 -3.66
CA GLU A 161 12.95 11.05 -2.70
C GLU A 161 13.32 10.18 -1.50
N LEU A 162 14.07 9.10 -1.73
CA LEU A 162 14.48 8.12 -0.73
C LEU A 162 15.99 8.14 -0.50
N PRO A 163 16.47 7.84 0.73
CA PRO A 163 17.90 7.77 1.03
C PRO A 163 18.54 6.54 0.36
N ASP A 164 19.33 6.74 -0.70
CA ASP A 164 19.99 5.67 -1.50
C ASP A 164 20.79 4.68 -0.65
N ASP A 165 21.46 5.15 0.41
CA ASP A 165 22.31 4.37 1.30
C ASP A 165 21.55 3.48 2.29
N ARG A 166 20.24 3.73 2.47
CA ARG A 166 19.35 2.97 3.37
C ARG A 166 18.14 2.39 2.65
N THR A 167 18.12 2.43 1.33
CA THR A 167 17.00 1.89 0.54
C THR A 167 17.41 0.58 -0.12
N SER A 168 16.55 -0.43 0.02
CA SER A 168 16.68 -1.72 -0.64
C SER A 168 15.37 -2.07 -1.34
N GLU A 169 15.48 -2.60 -2.56
CA GLU A 169 14.33 -3.18 -3.26
C GLU A 169 14.12 -4.64 -2.88
N LEU A 170 12.87 -5.07 -2.88
CA LEU A 170 12.55 -6.50 -2.94
C LEU A 170 13.05 -7.08 -4.27
N PRO A 171 13.43 -8.36 -4.31
CA PRO A 171 13.92 -8.97 -5.55
C PRO A 171 12.84 -8.90 -6.65
N PRO A 172 13.22 -8.84 -7.93
CA PRO A 172 12.28 -8.94 -9.05
C PRO A 172 11.39 -10.17 -8.95
N VAL A 173 10.09 -10.00 -9.17
CA VAL A 173 9.13 -11.11 -9.27
C VAL A 173 9.21 -11.73 -10.65
N ARG A 174 9.38 -10.87 -11.67
CA ARG A 174 9.39 -11.25 -13.09
C ARG A 174 10.76 -10.97 -13.71
N LYS A 175 11.15 -11.73 -14.74
CA LYS A 175 12.49 -11.58 -15.35
C LYS A 175 12.67 -10.23 -16.04
N GLU A 176 11.60 -9.72 -16.64
CA GLU A 176 11.53 -8.44 -17.34
C GLU A 176 11.69 -7.22 -16.42
N GLU A 177 11.55 -7.39 -15.11
CA GLU A 177 11.81 -6.33 -14.12
C GLU A 177 13.32 -6.20 -13.83
N GLY A 178 14.11 -7.25 -14.07
CA GLY A 178 15.55 -7.30 -13.79
C GLY A 178 16.36 -6.11 -14.33
N PRO A 179 16.15 -5.64 -15.58
CA PRO A 179 16.83 -4.45 -16.11
C PRO A 179 16.55 -3.13 -15.35
N ARG A 180 15.47 -3.07 -14.55
CA ARG A 180 15.08 -1.89 -13.75
C ARG A 180 15.34 -2.08 -12.26
N ALA A 181 15.77 -3.28 -11.85
CA ALA A 181 16.02 -3.59 -10.46
C ALA A 181 17.16 -2.73 -9.91
N PHE A 182 17.00 -2.27 -8.68
CA PHE A 182 18.00 -1.47 -8.01
C PHE A 182 19.25 -2.28 -7.65
N LYS A 183 20.38 -1.59 -7.45
CA LYS A 183 21.65 -2.22 -7.07
C LYS A 183 21.58 -2.87 -5.68
N ASN A 184 20.83 -2.28 -4.76
CA ASN A 184 20.62 -2.80 -3.40
C ASN A 184 19.30 -3.58 -3.38
N GLN A 185 19.39 -4.89 -3.21
CA GLN A 185 18.23 -5.78 -3.14
C GLN A 185 18.30 -6.64 -1.88
N LEU A 186 17.14 -6.95 -1.31
CA LEU A 186 16.98 -7.98 -0.27
C LEU A 186 16.97 -9.38 -0.92
N ALA A 187 18.08 -9.74 -1.57
CA ALA A 187 18.20 -10.92 -2.43
C ALA A 187 18.08 -12.26 -1.67
N GLU A 188 18.17 -12.23 -0.34
CA GLU A 188 17.95 -13.37 0.55
C GLU A 188 16.47 -13.72 0.72
N LEU A 189 15.56 -12.79 0.41
CA LEU A 189 14.12 -13.02 0.47
C LEU A 189 13.65 -13.74 -0.79
N GLU A 190 12.75 -14.71 -0.62
CA GLU A 190 12.28 -15.57 -1.71
C GLU A 190 10.77 -15.42 -1.92
N TRP A 191 10.36 -15.11 -3.14
CA TRP A 191 8.96 -15.07 -3.54
C TRP A 191 8.35 -16.48 -3.58
N LYS A 192 7.27 -16.69 -2.84
CA LYS A 192 6.52 -17.95 -2.76
C LYS A 192 5.02 -17.70 -2.94
N PRO A 193 4.28 -18.62 -3.58
CA PRO A 193 2.84 -18.50 -3.65
C PRO A 193 2.20 -18.75 -2.29
N LEU A 194 1.21 -17.93 -1.91
CA LEU A 194 0.46 -18.06 -0.67
C LEU A 194 -0.95 -17.47 -0.84
N ALA A 195 -1.96 -18.14 -0.28
CA ALA A 195 -3.35 -17.62 -0.26
C ALA A 195 -3.91 -17.23 -1.64
N GLY A 196 -3.45 -17.89 -2.70
CA GLY A 196 -3.83 -17.58 -4.08
C GLY A 196 -3.17 -16.33 -4.66
N PHE A 197 -2.18 -15.74 -3.99
CA PHE A 197 -1.23 -14.80 -4.57
C PHE A 197 -0.02 -15.57 -5.10
N PRO A 198 0.48 -15.25 -6.31
CA PRO A 198 1.56 -16.00 -6.94
C PRO A 198 2.94 -15.72 -6.33
N ALA A 199 3.12 -14.53 -5.74
CA ALA A 199 4.39 -14.08 -5.20
C ALA A 199 4.15 -13.34 -3.87
N THR A 200 4.60 -13.96 -2.78
CA THR A 200 4.60 -13.40 -1.43
C THR A 200 5.94 -13.65 -0.76
N ILE A 201 6.35 -12.78 0.15
CA ILE A 201 7.56 -12.93 0.97
C ILE A 201 7.13 -12.89 2.44
N ASP A 202 7.49 -13.91 3.22
CA ASP A 202 7.40 -13.84 4.68
C ASP A 202 8.57 -12.98 5.20
N PHE A 203 8.27 -11.73 5.57
CA PHE A 203 9.30 -10.73 5.83
C PHE A 203 10.09 -11.00 7.12
N TYR A 204 9.43 -11.55 8.14
CA TYR A 204 10.08 -11.92 9.40
C TYR A 204 10.48 -13.40 9.45
N GLY A 205 10.00 -14.21 8.50
CA GLY A 205 10.27 -15.66 8.43
C GLY A 205 9.54 -16.48 9.50
N ASP A 206 8.57 -15.89 10.19
CA ASP A 206 7.77 -16.52 11.26
C ASP A 206 6.27 -16.52 10.96
N GLY A 207 5.88 -16.15 9.74
CA GLY A 207 4.51 -16.14 9.25
C GLY A 207 3.62 -15.05 9.86
N SER A 208 4.21 -14.01 10.44
CA SER A 208 3.48 -12.88 11.04
C SER A 208 3.21 -11.73 10.07
N LEU A 209 4.05 -11.55 9.04
CA LEU A 209 3.88 -10.50 8.02
C LEU A 209 4.35 -11.00 6.66
N TYR A 210 3.44 -10.99 5.69
CA TYR A 210 3.71 -11.30 4.30
C TYR A 210 3.64 -10.04 3.45
N ILE A 211 4.69 -9.79 2.68
CA ILE A 211 4.67 -8.83 1.58
C ILE A 211 4.11 -9.53 0.36
N ILE A 212 3.27 -8.84 -0.42
CA ILE A 212 2.59 -9.38 -1.58
C ILE A 212 2.89 -8.50 -2.79
N ASP A 213 3.33 -9.10 -3.89
CA ASP A 213 3.40 -8.44 -5.20
C ASP A 213 1.97 -8.07 -5.66
N ALA A 214 1.72 -6.77 -5.84
CA ALA A 214 0.40 -6.22 -6.13
C ALA A 214 0.45 -5.34 -7.40
N PRO A 215 0.78 -5.91 -8.57
CA PRO A 215 0.99 -5.15 -9.80
C PRO A 215 -0.30 -4.47 -10.27
N GLY A 216 -0.12 -3.35 -10.98
CA GLY A 216 -1.19 -2.63 -11.66
C GLY A 216 -1.12 -1.13 -11.44
N HIS A 217 -1.22 -0.69 -10.19
CA HIS A 217 -1.24 0.75 -9.85
C HIS A 217 0.02 1.47 -10.29
N LEU A 218 1.16 1.02 -9.77
CA LEU A 218 2.46 1.59 -10.06
C LEU A 218 3.53 0.48 -10.06
N PHE A 219 4.67 0.73 -10.68
CA PHE A 219 5.78 -0.22 -10.64
C PHE A 219 6.27 -0.42 -9.21
N GLY A 220 6.55 -1.68 -8.86
CA GLY A 220 6.94 -2.04 -7.51
C GLY A 220 5.84 -1.90 -6.46
N HIS A 221 4.56 -1.81 -6.86
CA HIS A 221 3.46 -1.76 -5.90
C HIS A 221 3.35 -3.06 -5.08
N ILE A 222 3.34 -2.92 -3.76
CA ILE A 222 3.26 -4.02 -2.81
C ILE A 222 2.15 -3.82 -1.79
N ASN A 223 1.59 -4.94 -1.34
CA ASN A 223 0.61 -5.01 -0.27
C ASN A 223 1.17 -5.81 0.92
N VAL A 224 0.52 -5.70 2.07
CA VAL A 224 0.89 -6.45 3.27
C VAL A 224 -0.27 -7.28 3.77
N LEU A 225 -0.03 -8.54 4.11
CA LEU A 225 -0.94 -9.41 4.85
C LEU A 225 -0.30 -9.78 6.18
N ALA A 226 -0.89 -9.34 7.28
CA ALA A 226 -0.32 -9.43 8.61
C ALA A 226 -1.22 -10.24 9.55
N ARG A 227 -0.62 -11.10 10.37
CA ARG A 227 -1.30 -11.91 11.37
C ARG A 227 -1.29 -11.18 12.72
N ILE A 228 -2.46 -10.78 13.20
CA ILE A 228 -2.62 -10.00 14.45
C ILE A 228 -3.15 -10.85 15.62
N GLY A 229 -3.66 -12.04 15.32
CA GLY A 229 -4.13 -13.00 16.33
C GLY A 229 -4.26 -14.42 15.75
N PRO A 230 -4.61 -15.43 16.56
CA PRO A 230 -4.65 -16.83 16.13
C PRO A 230 -5.49 -17.07 14.86
N LYS A 231 -6.60 -16.34 14.72
CA LYS A 231 -7.53 -16.44 13.59
C LYS A 231 -7.86 -15.07 12.99
N GLU A 232 -6.96 -14.10 13.18
CA GLU A 232 -7.21 -12.69 12.85
C GLU A 232 -6.05 -12.15 12.02
N TRP A 233 -6.39 -11.60 10.87
CA TRP A 233 -5.45 -11.03 9.92
C TRP A 233 -5.93 -9.68 9.41
N VAL A 234 -4.98 -8.88 8.97
CA VAL A 234 -5.22 -7.61 8.31
C VAL A 234 -4.50 -7.61 6.97
N TYR A 235 -5.21 -7.25 5.91
CA TYR A 235 -4.67 -7.01 4.58
C TYR A 235 -4.63 -5.49 4.33
N LEU A 236 -3.43 -4.94 4.17
CA LEU A 236 -3.18 -3.54 3.83
C LEU A 236 -2.89 -3.45 2.34
N GLY A 237 -3.85 -2.91 1.60
CA GLY A 237 -3.87 -2.95 0.13
C GLY A 237 -3.23 -1.76 -0.58
N GLY A 238 -2.74 -0.75 0.17
CA GLY A 238 -2.29 0.51 -0.42
C GLY A 238 -3.30 1.02 -1.45
N ASP A 239 -2.79 1.39 -2.62
CA ASP A 239 -3.57 1.79 -3.80
C ASP A 239 -3.85 0.66 -4.80
N CYS A 240 -4.00 -0.60 -4.35
CA CYS A 240 -4.52 -1.64 -5.24
C CYS A 240 -5.87 -1.24 -5.87
N CYS A 241 -6.62 -0.39 -5.15
CA CYS A 241 -7.68 0.46 -5.64
C CYS A 241 -7.86 1.65 -4.68
N HIS A 242 -8.43 2.75 -5.16
CA HIS A 242 -8.58 3.98 -4.37
C HIS A 242 -9.95 4.12 -3.69
N ASP A 243 -10.88 3.20 -3.98
CA ASP A 243 -12.22 3.20 -3.43
C ASP A 243 -12.63 1.76 -3.08
N PRO A 244 -13.02 1.47 -1.82
CA PRO A 244 -13.36 0.11 -1.38
C PRO A 244 -14.57 -0.49 -2.13
N ARG A 245 -15.41 0.33 -2.77
CA ARG A 245 -16.51 -0.14 -3.63
C ARG A 245 -16.00 -0.93 -4.85
N ILE A 246 -14.75 -0.73 -5.24
CA ILE A 246 -14.09 -1.53 -6.29
C ILE A 246 -13.84 -2.96 -5.77
N LEU A 247 -13.41 -3.12 -4.52
CA LEU A 247 -13.18 -4.44 -3.92
C LEU A 247 -14.50 -5.19 -3.67
N SER A 248 -15.56 -4.48 -3.27
CA SER A 248 -16.88 -5.10 -3.05
C SER A 248 -17.59 -5.47 -4.35
N GLY A 249 -17.13 -4.93 -5.49
CA GLY A 249 -17.77 -5.07 -6.80
C GLY A 249 -19.00 -4.17 -7.01
N GLU A 250 -19.25 -3.22 -6.10
CA GLU A 250 -20.28 -2.19 -6.28
C GLU A 250 -19.90 -1.23 -7.42
N LYS A 251 -18.61 -0.96 -7.59
CA LYS A 251 -18.03 -0.11 -8.64
C LYS A 251 -16.91 -0.83 -9.39
N GLY A 252 -16.63 -0.41 -10.62
CA GLY A 252 -15.45 -0.83 -11.37
C GLY A 252 -14.35 0.23 -11.35
N ILE A 253 -13.18 -0.11 -11.92
CA ILE A 253 -12.10 0.86 -12.19
C ILE A 253 -12.53 1.80 -13.32
N ALA A 254 -12.46 3.12 -13.09
CA ALA A 254 -12.78 4.10 -14.12
C ALA A 254 -11.76 4.12 -15.25
N LEU A 255 -12.26 4.32 -16.47
CA LEU A 255 -11.48 4.73 -17.63
C LEU A 255 -11.87 6.15 -18.03
N TYR A 256 -10.88 6.99 -18.33
CA TYR A 256 -11.05 8.37 -18.76
C TYR A 256 -10.10 8.71 -19.90
N ASP A 257 -10.42 9.77 -20.64
CA ASP A 257 -9.62 10.25 -21.79
C ASP A 257 -8.20 10.59 -21.33
N ASP A 258 -7.20 10.07 -22.04
CA ASP A 258 -5.77 10.31 -21.76
C ASP A 258 -5.25 11.65 -22.31
N GLY A 259 -6.12 12.43 -22.94
CA GLY A 259 -5.81 13.69 -23.63
C GLY A 259 -5.19 13.49 -25.02
N LYS A 260 -5.10 12.25 -25.50
CA LYS A 260 -4.46 11.84 -26.77
C LYS A 260 -5.36 10.95 -27.62
N GLY A 261 -6.65 10.87 -27.29
CA GLY A 261 -7.64 10.06 -28.01
C GLY A 261 -7.68 8.59 -27.58
N GLY A 262 -6.99 8.24 -26.49
CA GLY A 262 -7.06 6.94 -25.83
C GLY A 262 -7.84 7.00 -24.52
N LEU A 263 -8.05 5.82 -23.92
CA LEU A 263 -8.58 5.70 -22.56
C LEU A 263 -7.48 5.19 -21.63
N ARG A 264 -7.47 5.69 -20.40
CA ARG A 264 -6.58 5.24 -19.33
C ARG A 264 -7.31 5.20 -17.99
N SER A 265 -6.72 4.54 -17.00
CA SER A 265 -7.08 4.70 -15.59
C SER A 265 -5.95 5.41 -14.82
N VAL A 266 -6.14 5.53 -13.50
CA VAL A 266 -5.12 5.95 -12.53
C VAL A 266 -4.07 4.86 -12.24
N HIS A 267 -4.15 3.70 -12.90
CA HIS A 267 -3.20 2.61 -12.78
C HIS A 267 -2.28 2.58 -14.01
N ALA A 268 -1.00 2.26 -13.81
CA ALA A 268 -0.03 2.06 -14.88
C ALA A 268 -0.40 0.89 -15.80
N ASP A 269 -1.02 -0.15 -15.24
CA ASP A 269 -1.59 -1.29 -15.97
C ASP A 269 -2.97 -1.62 -15.37
N THR A 270 -4.02 -1.33 -16.14
CA THR A 270 -5.40 -1.46 -15.66
C THR A 270 -5.84 -2.93 -15.54
N ASP A 271 -5.38 -3.80 -16.45
CA ASP A 271 -5.75 -5.21 -16.43
C ASP A 271 -5.04 -5.93 -15.28
N ALA A 272 -3.77 -5.61 -15.04
CA ALA A 272 -3.05 -6.10 -13.87
C ALA A 272 -3.69 -5.61 -12.56
N ALA A 273 -4.08 -4.33 -12.48
CA ALA A 273 -4.77 -3.79 -11.31
C ALA A 273 -6.10 -4.50 -11.04
N ALA A 274 -6.93 -4.70 -12.07
CA ALA A 274 -8.17 -5.46 -11.96
C ALA A 274 -7.92 -6.90 -11.48
N ALA A 275 -6.92 -7.59 -12.04
CA ALA A 275 -6.56 -8.93 -11.61
C ALA A 275 -6.02 -8.97 -10.17
N THR A 276 -5.39 -7.91 -9.68
CA THR A 276 -4.96 -7.77 -8.28
C THR A 276 -6.17 -7.57 -7.37
N VAL A 277 -7.08 -6.65 -7.71
CA VAL A 277 -8.36 -6.42 -7.00
C VAL A 277 -9.16 -7.71 -6.88
N GLU A 278 -9.31 -8.48 -7.97
CA GLU A 278 -10.04 -9.76 -7.95
C GLU A 278 -9.47 -10.76 -6.94
N LYS A 279 -8.13 -10.82 -6.80
CA LYS A 279 -7.48 -11.71 -5.83
C LYS A 279 -7.78 -11.28 -4.39
N ILE A 280 -7.77 -9.98 -4.13
CA ILE A 280 -8.01 -9.38 -2.80
C ILE A 280 -9.49 -9.51 -2.42
N ALA A 281 -10.41 -9.27 -3.36
CA ALA A 281 -11.86 -9.37 -3.14
C ALA A 281 -12.31 -10.77 -2.66
N ARG A 282 -11.48 -11.81 -2.84
CA ARG A 282 -11.73 -13.15 -2.28
C ARG A 282 -11.73 -13.15 -0.74
N PHE A 283 -10.97 -12.27 -0.09
CA PHE A 283 -10.96 -12.13 1.37
C PHE A 283 -12.25 -11.55 1.93
N LEU A 284 -12.97 -10.73 1.15
CA LEU A 284 -14.22 -10.09 1.60
C LEU A 284 -15.42 -11.03 1.64
N LYS A 285 -15.34 -12.18 0.96
CA LYS A 285 -16.44 -13.13 0.87
C LYS A 285 -16.52 -13.96 2.15
N GLN A 286 -17.63 -13.82 2.87
CA GLN A 286 -17.86 -14.55 4.12
C GLN A 286 -17.70 -16.07 3.91
N GLY A 287 -16.93 -16.71 4.79
CA GLY A 287 -16.68 -18.16 4.75
C GLY A 287 -15.69 -18.62 3.68
N ASN A 288 -15.13 -17.71 2.88
CA ASN A 288 -14.14 -18.07 1.87
C ASN A 288 -12.71 -18.13 2.43
N VAL A 289 -12.44 -17.61 3.63
CA VAL A 289 -11.09 -17.67 4.20
C VAL A 289 -11.03 -18.71 5.31
N LYS A 290 -10.09 -19.65 5.14
CA LYS A 290 -9.81 -20.71 6.10
C LYS A 290 -8.34 -20.70 6.50
N GLU A 291 -8.04 -21.26 7.65
CA GLU A 291 -6.69 -21.72 7.97
C GLU A 291 -6.48 -23.16 7.48
N GLU A 292 -5.22 -23.55 7.32
CA GLU A 292 -4.83 -24.97 7.24
C GLU A 292 -5.46 -25.75 8.40
N GLY A 293 -6.12 -26.88 8.09
CA GLY A 293 -6.92 -27.61 9.08
C GLY A 293 -8.39 -27.18 9.19
N ASP A 294 -8.90 -26.42 8.20
CA ASP A 294 -10.32 -26.11 7.97
C ASP A 294 -10.99 -25.18 9.01
N GLY A 295 -10.22 -24.49 9.86
CA GLY A 295 -10.76 -23.44 10.73
C GLY A 295 -11.14 -22.18 9.95
N GLN A 296 -12.23 -21.50 10.34
CA GLN A 296 -12.53 -20.17 9.79
C GLN A 296 -11.55 -19.13 10.35
N VAL A 297 -11.17 -18.18 9.49
CA VAL A 297 -10.26 -17.07 9.79
C VAL A 297 -10.90 -15.76 9.37
N GLN A 298 -10.67 -14.71 10.14
CA GLN A 298 -11.09 -13.35 9.80
C GLN A 298 -9.93 -12.60 9.14
N VAL A 299 -10.23 -11.94 8.02
CA VAL A 299 -9.31 -11.03 7.34
C VAL A 299 -10.00 -9.68 7.18
N GLU A 300 -9.48 -8.67 7.84
CA GLU A 300 -9.90 -7.28 7.65
C GLU A 300 -9.08 -6.68 6.49
N VAL A 301 -9.74 -6.17 5.46
CA VAL A 301 -9.07 -5.56 4.29
C VAL A 301 -9.20 -4.04 4.39
N VAL A 302 -8.07 -3.33 4.28
CA VAL A 302 -8.01 -1.87 4.36
C VAL A 302 -7.19 -1.35 3.18
N VAL A 303 -7.73 -0.37 2.44
CA VAL A 303 -7.01 0.35 1.37
C VAL A 303 -6.68 1.77 1.81
N ALA A 304 -5.69 2.40 1.16
CA ALA A 304 -5.09 3.64 1.65
C ALA A 304 -6.08 4.80 1.80
N HIS A 305 -7.12 4.84 0.96
CA HIS A 305 -8.08 5.93 0.87
C HIS A 305 -9.48 5.58 1.39
N ASP A 306 -9.59 4.57 2.25
CA ASP A 306 -10.89 4.16 2.81
C ASP A 306 -11.36 5.10 3.92
N LYS A 307 -12.11 6.14 3.51
CA LYS A 307 -12.75 7.08 4.43
C LYS A 307 -13.71 6.39 5.40
N GLY A 308 -14.54 5.47 4.91
CA GLY A 308 -15.56 4.81 5.71
C GLY A 308 -14.93 3.99 6.83
N TRP A 309 -13.87 3.25 6.50
CA TRP A 309 -13.05 2.53 7.47
C TRP A 309 -12.42 3.48 8.49
N ALA A 310 -11.77 4.56 8.05
CA ALA A 310 -11.09 5.49 8.95
C ALA A 310 -12.06 6.15 9.95
N GLU A 311 -13.25 6.56 9.51
CA GLU A 311 -14.27 7.18 10.37
C GLU A 311 -14.86 6.19 11.38
N ALA A 312 -15.06 4.93 10.97
CA ALA A 312 -15.56 3.88 11.86
C ALA A 312 -14.53 3.39 12.89
N ASN A 313 -13.23 3.54 12.60
CA ASN A 313 -12.14 2.92 13.35
C ASN A 313 -11.24 3.90 14.11
N LYS A 314 -11.74 5.10 14.49
CA LYS A 314 -10.92 6.13 15.19
C LYS A 314 -10.17 5.63 16.43
N ARG A 315 -10.70 4.64 17.14
CA ARG A 315 -10.04 4.05 18.32
C ARG A 315 -8.86 3.14 18.00
N ARG A 316 -8.66 2.79 16.73
CA ARG A 316 -7.58 1.93 16.22
C ARG A 316 -6.40 2.73 15.67
N PHE A 317 -6.54 4.07 15.64
CA PHE A 317 -5.42 4.96 15.37
C PHE A 317 -4.53 5.05 16.62
N LEU A 318 -3.21 5.14 16.42
CA LEU A 318 -2.24 5.20 17.49
C LEU A 318 -2.61 6.32 18.50
N PRO A 319 -2.69 6.04 19.82
CA PRO A 319 -2.14 4.89 20.56
C PRO A 319 -2.96 3.59 20.56
N GLY A 320 -4.12 3.55 19.90
CA GLY A 320 -4.90 2.33 19.71
C GLY A 320 -4.32 1.39 18.65
N HIS A 321 -4.93 0.22 18.46
CA HIS A 321 -4.53 -0.78 17.48
C HIS A 321 -5.75 -1.55 16.94
N LEU A 322 -5.57 -2.21 15.79
CA LEU A 322 -6.58 -3.03 15.10
C LEU A 322 -6.97 -4.27 15.90
#